data_AF-A0A8T2VZF1-F1
#
_entry.id   AF-A0A8T2VZF1-F1
#
_cell.length_a   1.000
_cell.length_b   1.000
_cell.length_c   1.000
_cell.angle_alpha   90.00
_cell.angle_beta   90.00
_cell.angle_gamma   90.00
#
_symmetry.space_group_name_H-M   'P 1'
#
loop_
_entity.id
_entity.type
_entity.pdbx_description
1 polymer ?
#
loop_
_entity_poly.entity_id
_entity_poly.type
_entity_poly.pdbx_seq_one_letter_code
_entity_poly.pdbx_strand_id
1 'polypeptide(L)'
;MNSYPSSVARRDGQEESIISLVSRPLRTRKGLTISGLWLFGLFALFLAPAPSRITPEKLQAYQTRLDDARGLMKDLSLAERQLMDAQLALKDVSAWFWRWRPEHRQKVLAKRPAVDAAERRVRTLQKERDGILRDAKSSLGLWSEAGLEESRELLWANFQGGRVFAQRQTLFDSIFTLIGSREKDWFFILIQILFTALVNYTIGTVISIFTFVLALPSLLSSFAPSLPSALAFFSVSVLAACSLVVTYLTLLYGAGAAVVATTAHFVVLQRQRIEASGGRPEQLRYQRSHYD
;
A
#
# COMPACT_ATOMS: atom_id res chain seq x y z
N MET A 1 59.04 6.91 44.21
CA MET A 1 58.45 5.57 44.46
C MET A 1 57.02 5.79 44.92
N ASN A 2 56.06 5.66 44.01
CA ASN A 2 54.68 5.23 44.23
C ASN A 2 53.93 5.38 42.90
N SER A 3 54.00 4.28 42.15
CA SER A 3 53.16 3.91 41.03
C SER A 3 51.71 3.84 41.51
N TYR A 4 50.80 4.49 40.77
CA TYR A 4 49.39 4.10 40.74
C TYR A 4 48.92 3.90 39.29
N PRO A 5 48.03 2.93 39.07
CA PRO A 5 47.92 2.19 37.83
C PRO A 5 46.93 2.79 36.84
N SER A 6 47.23 2.54 35.58
CA SER A 6 46.32 2.58 34.44
C SER A 6 45.15 1.60 34.63
N SER A 7 43.92 2.11 34.68
CA SER A 7 42.73 1.38 34.21
C SER A 7 41.50 2.28 34.22
N VAL A 8 41.15 2.84 33.05
CA VAL A 8 39.77 3.25 32.79
C VAL A 8 39.38 2.72 31.41
N ALA A 9 38.65 1.60 31.48
CA ALA A 9 37.62 1.12 30.56
C ALA A 9 37.92 1.14 29.05
N ARG A 10 38.33 -0.02 28.56
CA ARG A 10 38.14 -0.47 27.17
C ARG A 10 36.67 -0.27 26.76
N ARG A 11 36.46 0.54 25.73
CA ARG A 11 35.17 0.85 25.12
C ARG A 11 34.79 -0.27 24.13
N ASP A 12 34.70 -1.52 24.60
CA ASP A 12 34.47 -2.72 23.76
C ASP A 12 32.98 -2.98 23.48
N GLY A 13 32.16 -1.93 23.37
CA GLY A 13 30.70 -2.04 23.35
C GLY A 13 29.99 -1.41 22.16
N GLN A 14 30.67 -1.05 21.07
CA GLN A 14 30.07 -0.18 20.06
C GLN A 14 30.32 -0.53 18.58
N GLU A 15 30.65 -1.78 18.27
CA GLU A 15 30.61 -2.28 16.89
C GLU A 15 29.89 -3.63 16.82
N GLU A 16 28.58 -3.65 17.10
CA GLU A 16 27.73 -4.67 16.48
C GLU A 16 27.79 -4.44 14.97
N SER A 17 28.67 -5.18 14.28
CA SER A 17 28.79 -5.06 12.83
C SER A 17 27.41 -5.28 12.19
N ILE A 18 27.07 -4.49 11.17
CA ILE A 18 25.80 -4.61 10.42
C ILE A 18 25.54 -6.08 10.00
N ILE A 19 26.63 -6.81 9.73
CA ILE A 19 26.62 -8.25 9.42
C ILE A 19 26.06 -9.10 10.57
N SER A 20 26.36 -8.76 11.82
CA SER A 20 25.83 -9.45 13.01
C SER A 20 24.33 -9.18 13.22
N LEU A 21 23.85 -7.97 12.90
CA LEU A 21 22.43 -7.62 12.97
C LEU A 21 21.60 -8.30 11.86
N VAL A 22 22.14 -8.36 10.64
CA VAL A 22 21.48 -9.02 9.49
C VAL A 22 21.45 -10.54 9.64
N SER A 23 22.45 -11.16 10.28
CA SER A 23 22.54 -12.62 10.46
C SER A 23 21.84 -13.17 11.70
N ARG A 24 21.47 -12.32 12.67
CA ARG A 24 20.71 -12.71 13.88
C ARG A 24 19.43 -13.50 13.60
N PRO A 25 18.52 -13.11 12.68
CA PRO A 25 17.34 -13.90 12.39
C PRO A 25 17.67 -15.29 11.81
N LEU A 26 18.75 -15.41 11.04
CA LEU A 26 19.17 -16.68 10.42
C LEU A 26 19.77 -17.68 11.43
N ARG A 27 20.12 -17.22 12.63
CA ARG A 27 20.75 -18.05 13.67
C ARG A 27 19.76 -18.90 14.47
N THR A 28 18.46 -18.59 14.41
CA THR A 28 17.41 -19.33 15.11
C THR A 28 16.54 -20.12 14.13
N ARG A 29 16.06 -21.32 14.53
CA ARG A 29 15.14 -22.11 13.70
C ARG A 29 13.90 -21.31 13.30
N LYS A 30 13.36 -20.50 14.21
CA LYS A 30 12.18 -19.64 13.98
C LYS A 30 12.46 -18.52 12.98
N GLY A 31 13.61 -17.85 13.08
CA GLY A 31 13.95 -16.79 12.12
C GLY A 31 14.27 -17.36 10.74
N LEU A 32 14.86 -18.55 10.65
CA LEU A 32 15.06 -19.24 9.37
C LEU A 32 13.72 -19.62 8.71
N THR A 33 12.72 -20.09 9.48
CA THR A 33 11.38 -20.35 8.92
C THR A 33 10.67 -19.08 8.49
N ILE A 34 10.76 -17.98 9.25
CA ILE A 34 10.16 -16.69 8.87
C ILE A 34 10.80 -16.14 7.60
N SER A 35 12.14 -16.11 7.53
CA SER A 35 12.85 -15.67 6.34
C SER A 35 12.57 -16.56 5.14
N GLY A 36 12.45 -17.88 5.34
CA GLY A 36 12.06 -18.82 4.29
C GLY A 36 10.66 -18.57 3.75
N LEU A 37 9.67 -18.35 4.64
CA LEU A 37 8.30 -17.99 4.27
C LEU A 37 8.23 -16.64 3.56
N TRP A 38 9.00 -15.66 4.02
CA TRP A 38 9.12 -14.35 3.40
C TRP A 38 9.67 -14.44 1.97
N LEU A 39 10.79 -15.15 1.78
CA LEU A 39 11.37 -15.37 0.45
C LEU A 39 10.44 -16.18 -0.45
N PHE A 40 9.75 -17.19 0.09
CA PHE A 40 8.75 -17.95 -0.65
C PHE A 40 7.58 -17.08 -1.11
N GLY A 41 7.09 -16.16 -0.28
CA GLY A 41 6.06 -15.21 -0.66
C GLY A 41 6.49 -14.28 -1.80
N LEU A 42 7.73 -13.79 -1.76
CA LEU A 42 8.31 -13.00 -2.87
C LEU A 42 8.47 -13.82 -4.15
N PHE A 43 8.94 -15.07 -4.03
CA PHE A 43 9.03 -16.00 -5.15
C PHE A 43 7.66 -16.25 -5.78
N ALA A 44 6.63 -16.54 -4.97
CA ALA A 44 5.26 -16.73 -5.43
C ALA A 44 4.71 -15.51 -6.18
N LEU A 45 5.01 -14.31 -5.67
CA LEU A 45 4.57 -13.06 -6.27
C LEU A 45 5.23 -12.80 -7.62
N PHE A 46 6.56 -12.88 -7.70
CA PHE A 46 7.31 -12.35 -8.84
C PHE A 46 7.86 -13.39 -9.81
N LEU A 47 8.20 -14.60 -9.33
CA LEU A 47 8.94 -15.59 -10.12
C LEU A 47 8.16 -16.88 -10.37
N ALA A 48 7.14 -17.19 -9.59
CA ALA A 48 6.45 -18.46 -9.71
C ALA A 48 5.70 -18.56 -11.06
N PRO A 49 6.02 -19.57 -11.89
CA PRO A 49 5.24 -19.86 -13.09
C PRO A 49 3.90 -20.50 -12.71
N ALA A 50 2.91 -20.34 -13.58
CA ALA A 50 1.62 -20.99 -13.41
C ALA A 50 1.78 -22.52 -13.47
N PRO A 51 1.30 -23.27 -12.47
CA PRO A 51 1.36 -24.74 -12.48
C PRO A 51 0.57 -25.37 -13.63
N SER A 52 -0.55 -24.75 -14.03
CA SER A 52 -1.38 -25.26 -15.13
C SER A 52 -1.26 -24.36 -16.36
N ARG A 53 -0.80 -24.95 -17.47
CA ARG A 53 -0.76 -24.25 -18.76
C ARG A 53 -2.15 -24.18 -19.39
N ILE A 54 -2.42 -23.07 -20.07
CA ILE A 54 -3.65 -22.87 -20.84
C ILE A 54 -3.49 -23.60 -22.17
N THR A 55 -4.30 -24.62 -22.42
CA THR A 55 -4.33 -25.31 -23.72
C THR A 55 -5.14 -24.48 -24.74
N PRO A 56 -4.88 -24.62 -26.05
CA PRO A 56 -5.64 -23.90 -27.09
C PRO A 56 -7.15 -24.15 -26.98
N GLU A 57 -7.56 -25.36 -26.63
CA GLU A 57 -8.96 -25.73 -26.41
C GLU A 57 -9.60 -24.94 -25.26
N LYS A 58 -8.88 -24.78 -24.14
CA LYS A 58 -9.36 -23.96 -23.00
C LYS A 58 -9.45 -22.49 -23.38
N LEU A 59 -8.50 -22.00 -24.15
CA LEU A 59 -8.51 -20.62 -24.63
C LEU A 59 -9.69 -20.36 -25.57
N GLN A 60 -9.99 -21.30 -26.47
CA GLN A 60 -11.14 -21.20 -27.36
C GLN A 60 -12.45 -21.23 -26.58
N ALA A 61 -12.60 -22.15 -25.62
CA ALA A 61 -13.78 -22.21 -24.75
C ALA A 61 -13.97 -20.91 -23.96
N TYR A 62 -12.89 -20.33 -23.44
CA TYR A 62 -12.89 -19.03 -22.77
C TYR A 62 -13.33 -17.90 -23.71
N GLN A 63 -12.78 -17.83 -24.92
CA GLN A 63 -13.12 -16.80 -25.91
C GLN A 63 -14.60 -16.85 -26.33
N THR A 64 -15.14 -18.04 -26.60
CA THR A 64 -16.56 -18.20 -26.93
C THR A 64 -17.47 -17.65 -25.82
N ARG A 65 -17.15 -17.95 -24.55
CA ARG A 65 -17.93 -17.45 -23.41
C ARG A 65 -17.76 -15.95 -23.17
N LEU A 66 -16.59 -15.40 -23.47
CA LEU A 66 -16.40 -13.95 -23.44
C LEU A 66 -17.27 -13.25 -24.48
N ASP A 67 -17.43 -13.83 -25.67
CA ASP A 67 -18.28 -13.26 -26.71
C ASP A 67 -19.76 -13.31 -26.31
N ASP A 68 -20.22 -14.38 -25.66
CA ASP A 68 -21.55 -14.43 -25.05
C ASP A 68 -21.75 -13.30 -24.02
N ALA A 69 -20.77 -13.08 -23.14
CA ALA A 69 -20.81 -12.01 -22.15
C ALA A 69 -20.80 -10.60 -22.79
N ARG A 70 -20.11 -10.43 -23.91
CA ARG A 70 -20.11 -9.17 -24.70
C ARG A 70 -21.49 -8.89 -25.29
N GLY A 71 -22.25 -9.92 -25.67
CA GLY A 71 -23.63 -9.79 -26.15
C GLY A 71 -24.54 -9.05 -25.14
N LEU A 72 -24.35 -9.30 -23.84
CA LEU A 72 -25.12 -8.66 -22.77
C LEU A 72 -24.70 -7.21 -22.48
N MET A 73 -23.54 -6.75 -22.94
CA MET A 73 -23.02 -5.41 -22.61
C MET A 73 -23.94 -4.30 -23.13
N LYS A 74 -24.57 -4.50 -24.28
CA LYS A 74 -25.51 -3.52 -24.84
C LYS A 74 -26.72 -3.36 -23.92
N ASP A 75 -27.33 -4.46 -23.50
CA ASP A 75 -28.50 -4.44 -22.62
C ASP A 75 -28.17 -3.91 -21.24
N LEU A 76 -26.99 -4.26 -20.71
CA LEU A 76 -26.48 -3.72 -19.45
C LEU A 76 -26.30 -2.20 -19.56
N SER A 77 -25.68 -1.70 -20.62
CA SER A 77 -25.46 -0.26 -20.81
C SER A 77 -26.78 0.53 -20.92
N LEU A 78 -27.81 -0.07 -21.53
CA LEU A 78 -29.15 0.54 -21.60
C LEU A 78 -29.81 0.54 -20.22
N ALA A 79 -29.70 -0.55 -19.45
CA ALA A 79 -30.23 -0.62 -18.09
C ALA A 79 -29.52 0.35 -17.14
N GLU A 80 -28.21 0.54 -17.26
CA GLU A 80 -27.44 1.51 -16.47
C GLU A 80 -27.84 2.95 -16.79
N ARG A 81 -28.08 3.28 -18.06
CA ARG A 81 -28.63 4.59 -18.45
C ARG A 81 -30.02 4.82 -17.84
N GLN A 82 -30.91 3.83 -17.91
CA GLN A 82 -32.23 3.92 -17.29
C GLN A 82 -32.15 4.12 -15.77
N LEU A 83 -31.22 3.43 -15.11
CA LEU A 83 -30.97 3.62 -13.68
C LEU A 83 -30.47 5.04 -13.38
N MET A 84 -29.52 5.54 -14.17
CA MET A 84 -29.01 6.91 -14.03
C MET A 84 -30.12 7.94 -14.21
N ASP A 85 -30.96 7.80 -15.25
CA ASP A 85 -32.09 8.71 -15.51
C ASP A 85 -33.11 8.68 -14.36
N ALA A 86 -33.42 7.49 -13.83
CA ALA A 86 -34.31 7.35 -12.69
C ALA A 86 -33.72 7.97 -11.40
N GLN A 87 -32.41 7.83 -11.18
CA GLN A 87 -31.71 8.43 -10.04
C GLN A 87 -31.67 9.96 -10.14
N LEU A 88 -31.45 10.51 -11.34
CA LEU A 88 -31.51 11.95 -11.59
C LEU A 88 -32.93 12.48 -11.31
N ALA A 89 -33.96 11.82 -11.83
CA ALA A 89 -35.34 12.20 -11.56
C ALA A 89 -35.73 12.12 -10.07
N LEU A 90 -35.16 11.17 -9.32
CA LEU A 90 -35.31 11.10 -7.86
C LEU A 90 -34.58 12.24 -7.16
N LYS A 91 -33.36 12.56 -7.62
CA LYS A 91 -32.53 13.62 -7.06
C LYS A 91 -33.20 14.99 -7.21
N ASP A 92 -33.82 15.25 -8.36
CA ASP A 92 -34.53 16.50 -8.68
C ASP A 92 -35.68 16.79 -7.70
N VAL A 93 -36.36 15.74 -7.22
CA VAL A 93 -37.44 15.90 -6.23
C VAL A 93 -36.95 15.81 -4.77
N SER A 94 -35.72 15.33 -4.55
CA SER A 94 -35.13 15.18 -3.23
C SER A 94 -34.51 16.50 -2.74
N ALA A 95 -35.27 17.24 -1.94
CA ALA A 95 -34.78 18.43 -1.25
C ALA A 95 -34.13 18.07 0.10
N TRP A 96 -33.32 18.98 0.63
CA TRP A 96 -32.84 18.87 2.01
C TRP A 96 -34.03 18.72 2.97
N PHE A 97 -33.95 17.77 3.90
CA PHE A 97 -35.03 17.43 4.84
C PHE A 97 -36.38 17.02 4.20
N TRP A 98 -36.37 16.49 2.97
CA TRP A 98 -37.60 16.01 2.30
C TRP A 98 -38.43 15.02 3.13
N ARG A 99 -37.78 14.26 4.03
CA ARG A 99 -38.45 13.29 4.91
C ARG A 99 -39.47 13.94 5.87
N TRP A 100 -39.27 15.21 6.22
CA TRP A 100 -40.15 15.96 7.14
C TRP A 100 -41.11 16.90 6.42
N ARG A 101 -41.05 16.98 5.08
CA ARG A 101 -41.96 17.80 4.25
C ARG A 101 -42.92 16.89 3.49
N PRO A 102 -44.22 16.85 3.83
CA PRO A 102 -45.16 15.87 3.29
C PRO A 102 -45.26 15.92 1.76
N GLU A 103 -45.23 17.11 1.16
CA GLU A 103 -45.27 17.29 -0.30
C GLU A 103 -44.06 16.66 -1.03
N HIS A 104 -42.84 16.88 -0.52
CA HIS A 104 -41.64 16.28 -1.10
C HIS A 104 -41.57 14.78 -0.82
N ARG A 105 -42.01 14.35 0.38
CA ARG A 105 -42.08 12.93 0.74
C ARG A 105 -42.94 12.14 -0.23
N GLN A 106 -44.13 12.63 -0.59
CA GLN A 106 -44.99 11.96 -1.57
C GLN A 106 -44.33 11.89 -2.96
N LYS A 107 -43.71 13.00 -3.43
CA LYS A 107 -43.00 13.03 -4.72
C LYS A 107 -41.84 12.03 -4.78
N VAL A 108 -41.04 11.95 -3.72
CA VAL A 108 -39.93 11.00 -3.60
C VAL A 108 -40.45 9.55 -3.56
N LEU A 109 -41.49 9.27 -2.76
CA LEU A 109 -42.10 7.94 -2.69
C LEU A 109 -42.71 7.50 -4.01
N ALA A 110 -43.23 8.42 -4.83
CA ALA A 110 -43.75 8.11 -6.16
C ALA A 110 -42.66 7.72 -7.18
N LYS A 111 -41.45 8.30 -7.06
CA LYS A 111 -40.33 8.05 -7.99
C LYS A 111 -39.45 6.87 -7.57
N ARG A 112 -39.44 6.52 -6.29
CA ARG A 112 -38.60 5.44 -5.75
C ARG A 112 -38.83 4.06 -6.38
N PRO A 113 -40.06 3.61 -6.68
CA PRO A 113 -40.29 2.33 -7.34
C PRO A 113 -39.60 2.20 -8.70
N ALA A 114 -39.47 3.30 -9.45
CA ALA A 114 -38.79 3.30 -10.74
C ALA A 114 -37.27 3.08 -10.58
N VAL A 115 -36.65 3.73 -9.59
CA VAL A 115 -35.24 3.49 -9.23
C VAL A 115 -35.05 2.05 -8.78
N ASP A 116 -35.89 1.56 -7.86
CA ASP A 116 -35.79 0.19 -7.35
C ASP A 116 -35.95 -0.86 -8.47
N ALA A 117 -36.84 -0.61 -9.45
CA ALA A 117 -37.02 -1.49 -10.61
C ALA A 117 -35.81 -1.46 -11.56
N ALA A 118 -35.26 -0.27 -11.84
CA ALA A 118 -34.06 -0.13 -12.67
C ALA A 118 -32.84 -0.77 -11.99
N GLU A 119 -32.67 -0.58 -10.67
CA GLU A 119 -31.61 -1.24 -9.89
C GLU A 119 -31.72 -2.76 -9.96
N ARG A 120 -32.93 -3.31 -9.78
CA ARG A 120 -33.15 -4.76 -9.92
C ARG A 120 -32.76 -5.24 -11.31
N ARG A 121 -33.13 -4.51 -12.36
CA ARG A 121 -32.80 -4.89 -13.75
C ARG A 121 -31.29 -4.92 -13.98
N VAL A 122 -30.58 -3.88 -13.55
CA VAL A 122 -29.10 -3.81 -13.63
C VAL A 122 -28.48 -4.97 -12.87
N ARG A 123 -28.90 -5.22 -11.62
CA ARG A 123 -28.37 -6.32 -10.80
C ARG A 123 -28.60 -7.70 -11.44
N THR A 124 -29.76 -7.93 -12.05
CA THR A 124 -30.05 -9.18 -12.75
C THR A 124 -29.10 -9.38 -13.94
N LEU A 125 -28.95 -8.37 -14.79
CA LEU A 125 -28.05 -8.43 -15.96
C LEU A 125 -26.58 -8.55 -15.55
N GLN A 126 -26.15 -7.84 -14.51
CA GLN A 126 -24.81 -7.98 -13.95
C GLN A 126 -24.57 -9.40 -13.45
N LYS A 127 -25.51 -9.98 -12.70
CA LYS A 127 -25.40 -11.35 -12.19
C LYS A 127 -25.33 -12.38 -13.32
N GLU A 128 -26.09 -12.19 -14.39
CA GLU A 128 -26.06 -13.04 -15.58
C GLU A 128 -24.70 -12.96 -16.28
N ARG A 129 -24.23 -11.73 -16.54
CA ARG A 129 -22.89 -11.45 -17.10
C ARG A 129 -21.79 -12.07 -16.24
N ASP A 130 -21.84 -11.86 -14.93
CA ASP A 130 -20.87 -12.39 -13.97
C ASP A 130 -20.89 -13.92 -13.92
N GLY A 131 -22.06 -14.54 -14.10
CA GLY A 131 -22.21 -15.99 -14.25
C GLY A 131 -21.47 -16.50 -15.49
N ILE A 132 -21.69 -15.88 -16.65
CA ILE A 132 -21.00 -16.27 -17.90
C ILE A 132 -19.49 -16.08 -17.78
N LEU A 133 -19.03 -14.96 -17.21
CA LEU A 133 -17.61 -14.72 -16.98
C LEU A 133 -17.00 -15.73 -16.01
N ARG A 134 -17.74 -16.10 -14.95
CA ARG A 134 -17.30 -17.14 -14.01
C ARG A 134 -17.16 -18.49 -14.71
N ASP A 135 -18.12 -18.86 -15.55
CA ASP A 135 -18.05 -20.09 -16.33
C ASP A 135 -16.85 -20.06 -17.29
N ALA A 136 -16.61 -18.92 -17.94
CA ALA A 136 -15.43 -18.70 -18.78
C ALA A 136 -14.14 -18.90 -17.99
N LYS A 137 -13.97 -18.23 -16.84
CA LYS A 137 -12.78 -18.33 -16.00
C LYS A 137 -12.57 -19.72 -15.40
N SER A 138 -13.65 -20.43 -15.07
CA SER A 138 -13.56 -21.80 -14.55
C SER A 138 -12.87 -22.77 -15.51
N SER A 139 -12.96 -22.52 -16.83
CA SER A 139 -12.30 -23.35 -17.85
C SER A 139 -10.77 -23.22 -17.85
N LEU A 140 -10.26 -22.04 -17.48
CA LEU A 140 -8.82 -21.77 -17.36
C LEU A 140 -8.28 -22.39 -16.05
N GLY A 141 -9.02 -22.20 -14.97
CA GLY A 141 -8.68 -22.67 -13.63
C GLY A 141 -7.83 -21.67 -12.83
N LEU A 142 -7.89 -21.77 -11.51
CA LEU A 142 -7.29 -20.80 -10.59
C LEU A 142 -5.75 -20.74 -10.64
N TRP A 143 -5.09 -21.88 -10.88
CA TRP A 143 -3.64 -21.99 -10.97
C TRP A 143 -3.09 -21.75 -12.38
N SER A 144 -3.94 -21.24 -13.28
CA SER A 144 -3.53 -20.85 -14.63
C SER A 144 -2.83 -19.49 -14.61
N GLU A 145 -2.14 -19.17 -15.71
CA GLU A 145 -1.52 -17.86 -15.90
C GLU A 145 -2.51 -16.71 -15.70
N ALA A 146 -3.74 -16.86 -16.20
CA ALA A 146 -4.81 -15.88 -15.99
C ALA A 146 -5.20 -15.72 -14.52
N GLY A 147 -5.35 -16.83 -13.78
CA GLY A 147 -5.69 -16.77 -12.35
C GLY A 147 -4.60 -16.16 -11.49
N LEU A 148 -3.33 -16.48 -11.79
CA LEU A 148 -2.18 -15.86 -11.14
C LEU A 148 -2.12 -14.36 -11.46
N GLU A 149 -2.26 -13.97 -12.73
CA GLU A 149 -2.18 -12.57 -13.14
C GLU A 149 -3.30 -11.72 -12.53
N GLU A 150 -4.56 -12.17 -12.58
CA GLU A 150 -5.65 -11.43 -11.95
C GLU A 150 -5.46 -11.27 -10.43
N SER A 151 -4.88 -12.27 -9.75
CA SER A 151 -4.58 -12.17 -8.32
C SER A 151 -3.44 -11.17 -8.03
N ARG A 152 -2.43 -11.12 -8.91
CA ARG A 152 -1.31 -10.17 -8.83
C ARG A 152 -1.79 -8.76 -9.11
N GLU A 153 -2.61 -8.56 -10.13
CA GLU A 153 -3.25 -7.29 -10.45
C GLU A 153 -4.10 -6.80 -9.28
N LEU A 154 -4.90 -7.68 -8.68
CA LEU A 154 -5.69 -7.34 -7.49
C LEU A 154 -4.78 -6.90 -6.33
N LEU A 155 -3.70 -7.64 -6.06
CA LEU A 155 -2.74 -7.27 -5.03
C LEU A 155 -2.09 -5.91 -5.33
N TRP A 156 -1.65 -5.68 -6.57
CA TRP A 156 -1.06 -4.42 -7.00
C TRP A 156 -2.03 -3.25 -6.93
N ALA A 157 -3.28 -3.41 -7.36
CA ALA A 157 -4.29 -2.39 -7.25
C ALA A 157 -4.51 -1.96 -5.79
N ASN A 158 -4.63 -2.92 -4.87
CA ASN A 158 -4.81 -2.64 -3.45
C ASN A 158 -3.56 -2.00 -2.83
N PHE A 159 -2.37 -2.52 -3.14
CA PHE A 159 -1.10 -1.98 -2.66
C PHE A 159 -0.87 -0.53 -3.13
N GLN A 160 -1.11 -0.24 -4.42
CA GLN A 160 -1.03 1.12 -4.95
C GLN A 160 -2.10 2.02 -4.32
N GLY A 161 -3.31 1.52 -4.09
CA GLY A 161 -4.35 2.24 -3.34
C GLY A 161 -3.86 2.68 -1.96
N GLY A 162 -3.22 1.78 -1.21
CA GLY A 162 -2.61 2.08 0.09
C GLY A 162 -1.50 3.13 0.01
N ARG A 163 -0.64 3.07 -1.01
CA ARG A 163 0.42 4.07 -1.24
C ARG A 163 -0.15 5.44 -1.61
N VAL A 164 -1.14 5.50 -2.50
CA VAL A 164 -1.79 6.75 -2.90
C VAL A 164 -2.51 7.38 -1.69
N PHE A 165 -3.15 6.57 -0.84
CA PHE A 165 -3.71 7.04 0.42
C PHE A 165 -2.63 7.68 1.30
N ALA A 166 -1.51 6.98 1.54
CA ALA A 166 -0.41 7.49 2.34
C ALA A 166 0.21 8.78 1.78
N GLN A 167 0.34 8.87 0.45
CA GLN A 167 0.81 10.08 -0.24
C GLN A 167 -0.12 11.27 -0.01
N ARG A 168 -1.43 11.07 -0.17
CA ARG A 168 -2.44 12.12 0.06
C ARG A 168 -2.39 12.59 1.50
N GLN A 169 -2.37 11.66 2.45
CA GLN A 169 -2.31 11.99 3.87
C GLN A 169 -1.05 12.78 4.21
N THR A 170 0.11 12.29 3.76
CA THR A 170 1.40 12.98 3.96
C THR A 170 1.40 14.37 3.33
N LEU A 171 0.81 14.55 2.15
CA LEU A 171 0.70 15.84 1.50
C LEU A 171 -0.11 16.82 2.34
N PHE A 172 -1.28 16.40 2.83
CA PHE A 172 -2.10 17.24 3.71
C PHE A 172 -1.36 17.58 5.01
N ASP A 173 -0.78 16.59 5.68
CA ASP A 173 -0.03 16.79 6.92
C ASP A 173 1.16 17.73 6.71
N SER A 174 1.87 17.62 5.59
CA SER A 174 3.00 18.48 5.25
C SER A 174 2.56 19.94 5.04
N ILE A 175 1.44 20.16 4.33
CA ILE A 175 0.89 21.51 4.13
C ILE A 175 0.54 22.16 5.46
N PHE A 176 -0.17 21.45 6.34
CA PHE A 176 -0.53 22.00 7.65
C PHE A 176 0.68 22.19 8.57
N THR A 177 1.69 21.33 8.47
CA THR A 177 2.95 21.48 9.20
C THR A 177 3.68 22.76 8.77
N LEU A 178 3.76 23.03 7.46
CA LEU A 178 4.41 24.24 6.93
C LEU A 178 3.65 25.52 7.24
N ILE A 179 2.31 25.49 7.20
CA ILE A 179 1.47 26.65 7.56
C ILE A 179 1.55 26.94 9.07
N GLY A 180 1.62 25.90 9.89
CA GLY A 180 1.67 26.00 11.36
C GLY A 180 3.07 26.31 11.92
N SER A 181 4.14 26.10 11.16
CA SER A 181 5.51 26.30 11.65
C SER A 181 5.86 27.79 11.75
N ARG A 182 5.91 28.32 12.98
CA ARG A 182 6.48 29.66 13.27
C ARG A 182 8.01 29.64 13.45
N GLU A 183 8.61 28.45 13.61
CA GLU A 183 10.05 28.29 13.85
C GLU A 183 10.87 28.17 12.56
N LYS A 184 12.13 28.61 12.61
CA LYS A 184 13.08 28.72 11.49
C LYS A 184 13.91 27.44 11.22
N ASP A 185 13.75 26.39 12.03
CA ASP A 185 14.55 25.17 11.85
C ASP A 185 13.92 24.24 10.81
N TRP A 186 14.26 24.50 9.55
CA TRP A 186 13.82 23.71 8.40
C TRP A 186 14.19 22.22 8.53
N PHE A 187 15.25 21.88 9.27
CA PHE A 187 15.71 20.51 9.44
C PHE A 187 14.75 19.71 10.34
N PHE A 188 14.28 20.32 11.42
CA PHE A 188 13.27 19.72 12.29
C PHE A 188 11.97 19.47 11.52
N ILE A 189 11.53 20.43 10.71
CA ILE A 189 10.34 20.31 9.86
C ILE A 189 10.51 19.14 8.86
N LEU A 190 11.67 19.01 8.23
CA LEU A 190 11.95 17.92 7.28
C LEU A 190 11.88 16.54 7.97
N ILE A 191 12.50 16.40 9.14
CA ILE A 191 12.46 15.15 9.92
C ILE A 191 11.02 14.82 10.34
N GLN A 192 10.25 15.82 10.79
CA GLN A 192 8.86 15.63 11.16
C GLN A 192 8.02 15.13 9.97
N ILE A 193 8.16 15.77 8.79
CA ILE A 193 7.50 15.34 7.56
C ILE A 193 7.91 13.91 7.19
N LEU A 194 9.20 13.57 7.32
CA LEU A 194 9.70 12.22 7.06
C LEU A 194 9.06 11.18 7.99
N PHE A 195 9.01 11.44 9.30
CA PHE A 195 8.38 10.52 10.26
C PHE A 195 6.88 10.37 10.00
N THR A 196 6.17 11.47 9.74
CA THR A 196 4.75 11.45 9.38
C THR A 196 4.54 10.63 8.11
N ALA A 197 5.39 10.80 7.09
CA ALA A 197 5.35 9.99 5.89
C ALA A 197 5.54 8.50 6.21
N LEU A 198 6.55 8.13 7.00
CA LEU A 198 6.80 6.74 7.38
C LEU A 198 5.58 6.11 8.07
N VAL A 199 4.96 6.82 9.02
CA VAL A 199 3.74 6.34 9.71
C VAL A 199 2.58 6.18 8.73
N ASN A 200 2.35 7.17 7.88
CA ASN A 200 1.26 7.15 6.90
C ASN A 200 1.43 6.01 5.88
N TYR A 201 2.65 5.77 5.39
CA TYR A 201 2.94 4.65 4.49
C TYR A 201 2.80 3.30 5.17
N THR A 202 3.17 3.17 6.45
CA THR A 202 2.93 1.96 7.24
C THR A 202 1.44 1.69 7.37
N ILE A 203 0.64 2.68 7.76
CA ILE A 203 -0.82 2.54 7.87
C ILE A 203 -1.43 2.18 6.51
N GLY A 204 -1.08 2.92 5.46
CA GLY A 204 -1.62 2.70 4.11
C GLY A 204 -1.32 1.31 3.55
N THR A 205 -0.10 0.81 3.74
CA THR A 205 0.29 -0.53 3.27
C THR A 205 -0.30 -1.65 4.13
N VAL A 206 -0.46 -1.45 5.44
CA VAL A 206 -1.17 -2.40 6.30
C VAL A 206 -2.65 -2.51 5.90
N ILE A 207 -3.33 -1.39 5.69
CA ILE A 207 -4.71 -1.37 5.19
C ILE A 207 -4.81 -2.05 3.82
N SER A 208 -3.80 -1.90 2.95
CA SER A 208 -3.78 -2.57 1.64
C SER A 208 -3.80 -4.10 1.75
N ILE A 209 -3.17 -4.68 2.78
CA ILE A 209 -3.26 -6.13 3.03
C ILE A 209 -4.68 -6.50 3.40
N PHE A 210 -5.30 -5.80 4.35
CA PHE A 210 -6.66 -6.12 4.79
C PHE A 210 -7.67 -6.02 3.66
N THR A 211 -7.60 -4.96 2.85
CA THR A 211 -8.46 -4.78 1.69
C THR A 211 -8.24 -5.88 0.64
N PHE A 212 -6.99 -6.25 0.36
CA PHE A 212 -6.67 -7.39 -0.49
C PHE A 212 -7.25 -8.70 0.04
N VAL A 213 -7.05 -9.01 1.33
CA VAL A 213 -7.55 -10.24 1.98
C VAL A 213 -9.07 -10.33 1.91
N LEU A 214 -9.78 -9.21 2.05
CA LEU A 214 -11.24 -9.16 1.94
C LEU A 214 -11.73 -9.25 0.49
N ALA A 215 -10.97 -8.73 -0.47
CA ALA A 215 -11.31 -8.80 -1.89
C ALA A 215 -11.01 -10.18 -2.52
N LEU A 216 -9.98 -10.86 -2.02
CA LEU A 216 -9.48 -12.10 -2.60
C LEU A 216 -10.54 -13.22 -2.66
N PRO A 217 -11.36 -13.52 -1.64
CA PRO A 217 -12.40 -14.54 -1.73
C PRO A 217 -13.37 -14.34 -2.89
N SER A 218 -13.71 -13.09 -3.20
CA SER A 218 -14.57 -12.76 -4.35
C SER A 218 -13.88 -13.16 -5.66
N LEU A 219 -12.60 -12.79 -5.83
CA LEU A 219 -11.79 -13.20 -6.98
C LEU A 219 -11.71 -14.73 -7.10
N LEU A 220 -11.38 -15.43 -6.00
CA LEU A 220 -11.25 -16.89 -6.01
C LEU A 220 -12.57 -17.56 -6.41
N SER A 221 -13.70 -17.06 -5.91
CA SER A 221 -15.02 -17.59 -6.25
C SER A 221 -15.35 -17.48 -7.74
N SER A 222 -14.76 -16.50 -8.45
CA SER A 222 -14.94 -16.30 -9.89
C SER A 222 -14.28 -17.38 -10.76
N PHE A 223 -13.35 -18.16 -10.20
CA PHE A 223 -12.74 -19.30 -10.90
C PHE A 223 -13.42 -20.64 -10.57
N ALA A 224 -14.46 -20.64 -9.73
CA ALA A 224 -15.14 -21.83 -9.22
C ALA A 224 -14.20 -22.98 -8.76
N PRO A 225 -13.15 -22.70 -7.97
CA PRO A 225 -12.18 -23.70 -7.54
C PRO A 225 -12.79 -24.70 -6.55
N SER A 226 -12.16 -25.86 -6.42
CA SER A 226 -12.40 -26.76 -5.28
C SER A 226 -11.97 -26.08 -3.97
N LEU A 227 -12.64 -26.40 -2.86
CA LEU A 227 -12.35 -25.80 -1.55
C LEU A 227 -10.86 -25.93 -1.13
N PRO A 228 -10.18 -27.09 -1.29
CA PRO A 228 -8.76 -27.19 -0.95
C PRO A 228 -7.88 -26.30 -1.83
N SER A 229 -8.20 -26.21 -3.13
CA SER A 229 -7.47 -25.35 -4.07
C SER A 229 -7.62 -23.88 -3.71
N ALA A 230 -8.82 -23.45 -3.34
CA ALA A 230 -9.08 -22.08 -2.90
C ALA A 230 -8.29 -21.73 -1.64
N LEU A 231 -8.28 -22.63 -0.64
CA LEU A 231 -7.55 -22.42 0.61
C LEU A 231 -6.03 -22.37 0.42
N ALA A 232 -5.49 -23.26 -0.41
CA ALA A 232 -4.07 -23.27 -0.74
C ALA A 232 -3.66 -21.97 -1.46
N PHE A 233 -4.41 -21.58 -2.49
CA PHE A 233 -4.14 -20.35 -3.23
C PHE A 233 -4.29 -19.10 -2.35
N PHE A 234 -5.32 -19.06 -1.50
CA PHE A 234 -5.53 -17.99 -0.54
C PHE A 234 -4.32 -17.84 0.39
N SER A 235 -3.86 -18.94 0.98
CA SER A 235 -2.71 -18.95 1.90
C SER A 235 -1.44 -18.43 1.23
N VAL A 236 -1.15 -18.89 0.01
CA VAL A 236 0.02 -18.43 -0.77
C VAL A 236 -0.11 -16.95 -1.12
N SER A 237 -1.29 -16.49 -1.53
CA SER A 237 -1.55 -15.10 -1.91
C SER A 237 -1.41 -14.14 -0.72
N VAL A 238 -1.94 -14.51 0.45
CA VAL A 238 -1.79 -13.72 1.67
C VAL A 238 -0.33 -13.67 2.11
N LEU A 239 0.39 -14.80 2.04
CA LEU A 239 1.81 -14.84 2.35
C LEU A 239 2.62 -13.94 1.40
N ALA A 240 2.31 -13.96 0.10
CA ALA A 240 2.91 -13.08 -0.90
C ALA A 240 2.66 -11.60 -0.59
N ALA A 241 1.42 -11.23 -0.26
CA ALA A 241 1.05 -9.87 0.12
C ALA A 241 1.79 -9.38 1.37
N CYS A 242 1.83 -10.19 2.42
CA CYS A 242 2.59 -9.88 3.64
C CYS A 242 4.08 -9.71 3.33
N SER A 243 4.64 -10.59 2.49
CA SER A 243 6.07 -10.55 2.16
C SER A 243 6.44 -9.29 1.38
N LEU A 244 5.60 -8.90 0.43
CA LEU A 244 5.73 -7.66 -0.31
C LEU A 244 5.72 -6.43 0.63
N VAL A 245 4.77 -6.35 1.56
CA VAL A 245 4.69 -5.21 2.49
C VAL A 245 5.87 -5.18 3.44
N VAL A 246 6.30 -6.32 3.98
CA VAL A 246 7.51 -6.41 4.81
C VAL A 246 8.73 -5.92 4.04
N THR A 247 8.90 -6.35 2.78
CA THR A 247 9.99 -5.89 1.91
C THR A 247 9.91 -4.38 1.69
N TYR A 248 8.73 -3.88 1.35
CA TYR A 248 8.51 -2.46 1.09
C TYR A 248 8.83 -1.60 2.32
N LEU A 249 8.31 -1.97 3.49
CA LEU A 249 8.57 -1.26 4.74
C LEU A 249 10.05 -1.33 5.12
N THR A 250 10.68 -2.50 5.00
CA THR A 250 12.13 -2.64 5.26
C THR A 250 12.94 -1.69 4.39
N LEU A 251 12.63 -1.61 3.10
CA LEU A 251 13.26 -0.67 2.18
C LEU A 251 12.97 0.79 2.54
N LEU A 252 11.73 1.10 2.91
CA LEU A 252 11.31 2.45 3.24
C LEU A 252 11.99 2.96 4.53
N TYR A 253 11.97 2.16 5.60
CA TYR A 253 12.64 2.49 6.85
C TYR A 253 14.17 2.51 6.69
N GLY A 254 14.73 1.59 5.88
CA GLY A 254 16.15 1.59 5.53
C GLY A 254 16.56 2.88 4.81
N ALA A 255 15.78 3.31 3.82
CA ALA A 255 16.01 4.58 3.11
C ALA A 255 15.88 5.79 4.05
N GLY A 256 14.86 5.84 4.90
CA GLY A 256 14.68 6.91 5.89
C GLY A 256 15.85 7.00 6.88
N ALA A 257 16.31 5.87 7.41
CA ALA A 257 17.47 5.82 8.30
C ALA A 257 18.76 6.30 7.62
N ALA A 258 18.97 5.93 6.35
CA ALA A 258 20.11 6.39 5.58
C ALA A 258 20.09 7.93 5.37
N VAL A 259 18.93 8.51 5.07
CA VAL A 259 18.77 9.98 4.93
C VAL A 259 19.12 10.69 6.24
N VAL A 260 18.62 10.21 7.38
CA VAL A 260 18.91 10.82 8.68
C VAL A 260 20.39 10.69 9.03
N ALA A 261 20.99 9.51 8.86
CA ALA A 261 22.39 9.26 9.17
C ALA A 261 23.34 10.10 8.33
N THR A 262 23.12 10.15 7.01
CA THR A 262 23.94 10.97 6.11
C THR A 262 23.83 12.45 6.44
N THR A 263 22.61 12.95 6.71
CA THR A 263 22.42 14.37 7.03
C THR A 263 23.05 14.75 8.37
N ALA A 264 22.89 13.92 9.41
CA ALA A 264 23.55 14.13 10.69
C ALA A 264 25.09 14.18 10.55
N HIS A 265 25.66 13.27 9.76
CA HIS A 265 27.09 13.27 9.47
C HIS A 265 27.55 14.56 8.78
N PHE A 266 26.80 15.07 7.79
CA PHE A 266 27.10 16.35 7.14
C PHE A 266 27.04 17.54 8.11
N VAL A 267 26.05 17.60 8.99
CA VAL A 267 25.92 18.67 9.99
C VAL A 267 27.09 18.64 10.98
N VAL A 268 27.49 17.46 11.45
CA VAL A 268 28.67 17.31 12.34
C VAL A 268 29.95 17.76 11.63
N LEU A 269 30.17 17.36 10.38
CA LEU A 269 31.32 17.79 9.60
C LEU A 269 31.34 19.31 9.39
N GLN A 270 30.19 19.94 9.13
CA GLN A 270 30.11 21.39 8.99
C GLN A 270 30.43 22.11 10.31
N ARG A 271 29.90 21.63 11.45
CA ARG A 271 30.24 22.17 12.77
C ARG A 271 31.73 22.09 13.06
N GLN A 272 32.35 20.93 12.82
CA GLN A 272 33.79 20.74 12.99
C GLN A 272 34.62 21.68 12.11
N ARG A 273 34.19 21.92 10.86
CA ARG A 273 34.85 22.90 9.98
C ARG A 273 34.71 24.33 10.53
N ILE A 274 33.55 24.71 11.05
CA ILE A 274 33.34 26.04 11.64
C ILE A 274 34.18 26.21 12.91
N GLU A 275 34.25 25.19 13.77
CA GLU A 275 35.09 25.21 14.98
C GLU A 275 36.58 25.26 14.63
N ALA A 276 37.02 24.49 13.63
CA ALA A 276 38.40 24.53 13.12
C ALA A 276 38.73 25.88 12.43
N SER A 277 37.74 26.55 11.84
CA SER A 277 37.91 27.88 11.21
C SER A 277 37.78 29.04 12.21
N GLY A 278 37.01 28.85 13.29
CA GLY A 278 36.78 29.81 14.37
C GLY A 278 37.88 29.83 15.44
N GLY A 279 38.84 28.90 15.37
CA GLY A 279 39.99 28.79 16.26
C GLY A 279 41.18 29.70 15.92
N ARG A 280 40.98 30.83 15.22
CA ARG A 280 41.97 31.92 15.17
C ARG A 280 41.55 33.00 16.18
N PRO A 281 41.99 32.91 17.45
CA PRO A 281 41.59 33.87 18.46
C PRO A 281 42.11 35.27 18.09
N GLU A 282 41.35 36.27 18.52
CA GLU A 282 41.63 37.71 18.60
C GLU A 282 42.99 38.14 19.21
N GLN A 283 43.98 37.26 19.31
CA GLN A 283 45.29 37.58 19.89
C GLN A 283 46.11 38.58 19.05
N LEU A 284 45.76 38.84 17.79
CA LEU A 284 46.41 39.88 16.98
C LEU A 284 45.92 41.30 17.27
N ARG A 285 44.82 41.48 18.02
CA ARG A 285 44.28 42.82 18.30
C ARG A 285 44.81 43.43 19.60
N TYR A 286 45.25 42.61 20.55
CA TYR A 286 45.84 43.10 21.81
C TYR A 286 47.34 43.44 21.70
N GLN A 287 48.07 42.87 20.75
CA GLN A 287 49.51 43.15 20.60
C GLN A 287 49.82 44.45 19.84
N ARG A 288 48.81 45.12 19.27
CA ARG A 288 48.95 46.41 18.58
C ARG A 288 48.62 47.63 19.45
N SER A 289 48.19 47.42 20.69
CA SER A 289 47.83 48.51 21.62
C SER A 289 48.96 48.87 22.61
N HIS A 290 50.15 48.28 22.48
CA HIS A 290 51.28 48.53 23.39
C HIS A 290 52.48 49.26 22.73
N TYR A 291 52.28 49.79 21.53
CA TYR A 291 53.18 50.75 20.90
C TYR A 291 52.32 51.90 20.38
N ASP A 292 51.96 52.82 21.28
CA ASP A 292 51.70 54.24 21.06
C ASP A 292 51.57 54.93 22.43
#